data_AF-A0A5S3VV04-F1
#
_entry.id   AF-A0A5S3VV04-F1
#
_cell.length_a   1.000
_cell.length_b   1.000
_cell.length_c   1.000
_cell.angle_alpha   90.00
_cell.angle_beta   90.00
_cell.angle_gamma   90.00
#
_symmetry.space_group_name_H-M   'P 1'
#
loop_
_entity.id
_entity.type
_entity.pdbx_description
1 polymer ?
#
loop_
_entity_poly.entity_id
_entity_poly.type
_entity_poly.pdbx_seq_one_letter_code
_entity_poly.pdbx_strand_id
1 'polypeptide(L)'
;SRSQLVNISKLLQCNIPTRLQTVEWHICKEQPYVVVDIETTGGNKEFDRITEVAMVKVVNGEVVAKWQSLVNPMRRIPQKITELTGITQAMVSDAPSFFEILEQVELFSQG
;
A
#
# COMPACT_ATOMS: atom_id res chain seq x y z
N SER A 1 -2.44 -15.59 12.62
CA SER A 1 -1.82 -15.68 13.96
C SER A 1 -2.18 -16.99 14.68
N ARG A 2 -3.43 -17.24 15.12
CA ARG A 2 -3.79 -18.48 15.87
C ARG A 2 -3.48 -19.82 15.15
N SER A 3 -3.65 -19.89 13.83
CA SER A 3 -3.50 -21.16 13.09
C SER A 3 -2.04 -21.64 12.95
N GLN A 4 -1.06 -20.72 12.96
CA GLN A 4 0.36 -21.07 12.78
C GLN A 4 0.95 -21.72 14.04
N LEU A 5 0.61 -21.21 15.22
CA LEU A 5 1.07 -21.78 16.49
C LEU A 5 0.50 -23.18 16.73
N VAL A 6 -0.78 -23.41 16.41
CA VAL A 6 -1.42 -24.73 16.54
C VAL A 6 -0.76 -25.78 15.64
N ASN A 7 -0.38 -25.38 14.41
CA ASN A 7 0.30 -26.29 13.48
C ASN A 7 1.73 -26.60 13.93
N ILE A 8 2.47 -25.62 14.45
CA ILE A 8 3.83 -25.83 14.98
C ILE A 8 3.80 -26.77 16.20
N SER A 9 2.82 -26.61 17.10
CA SER A 9 2.64 -27.53 18.23
C SER A 9 2.36 -28.98 17.81
N LYS A 10 1.58 -29.20 16.73
CA LYS A 10 1.35 -30.55 16.19
C LYS A 10 2.61 -31.16 15.59
N LEU A 11 3.42 -30.38 14.88
CA LEU A 11 4.68 -30.86 14.30
C LEU A 11 5.70 -31.24 15.39
N LEU A 12 5.76 -30.47 16.47
CA LEU A 12 6.57 -30.78 17.66
C LEU A 12 6.11 -32.08 18.34
N GLN A 13 4.79 -32.32 18.43
CA GLN A 13 4.23 -33.57 18.98
C GLN A 13 4.52 -34.81 18.11
N CYS A 14 4.74 -34.63 16.80
CA CYS A 14 5.08 -35.71 15.87
C CYS A 14 6.59 -36.01 15.79
N ASN A 15 7.42 -35.47 16.69
CA ASN A 15 8.89 -35.59 16.64
C ASN A 15 9.51 -35.13 15.30
N ILE A 16 8.84 -34.23 14.58
CA ILE A 16 9.41 -33.62 13.39
C ILE A 16 10.40 -32.55 13.88
N PRO A 17 11.69 -32.61 13.48
CA PRO A 17 12.67 -31.61 13.88
C PRO A 17 12.22 -30.22 13.42
N THR A 18 11.81 -29.40 14.37
CA THR A 18 11.29 -28.05 14.13
C THR A 18 12.00 -27.08 15.05
N ARG A 19 12.48 -25.96 14.48
CA ARG A 19 13.17 -24.90 15.22
C ARG A 19 12.32 -23.64 15.14
N LEU A 20 11.83 -23.19 16.29
CA LEU A 20 11.31 -21.84 16.45
C LEU A 20 12.50 -20.90 16.59
N GLN A 21 12.72 -20.06 15.58
CA GLN A 21 13.72 -19.00 15.64
C GLN A 21 12.98 -17.67 15.76
N THR A 22 13.18 -16.97 16.87
CA THR A 22 12.72 -15.59 17.03
C THR A 22 13.67 -14.70 16.22
N VAL A 23 13.12 -13.88 15.33
CA VAL A 23 13.87 -12.84 14.62
C VAL A 23 13.68 -11.52 15.34
N GLU A 24 14.77 -10.80 15.59
CA GLU A 24 14.71 -9.40 15.98
C GLU A 24 14.64 -8.56 14.71
N TRP A 25 13.58 -7.78 14.58
CA TRP A 25 13.43 -6.83 13.48
C TRP A 25 14.14 -5.54 13.86
N HIS A 26 15.22 -5.22 13.15
CA HIS A 26 15.86 -3.92 13.24
C HIS A 26 15.40 -3.05 12.07
N ILE A 27 14.76 -1.91 12.37
CA ILE A 27 14.52 -0.88 11.37
C ILE A 27 15.85 -0.11 11.23
N CYS A 28 16.48 -0.21 10.06
CA CYS A 28 17.60 0.65 9.69
C CYS A 28 17.07 2.08 9.52
N LYS A 29 17.05 2.87 10.60
CA LYS A 29 16.51 4.24 10.61
C LYS A 29 17.13 5.12 9.52
N GLU A 30 18.40 4.90 9.23
CA GLU A 30 19.19 5.68 8.28
C GLU A 30 18.83 5.40 6.81
N GLN A 31 18.17 4.28 6.51
CA GLN A 31 17.77 3.95 5.14
C GLN A 31 16.55 4.82 4.78
N PRO A 32 16.66 5.73 3.79
CA PRO A 32 15.51 6.47 3.30
C PRO A 32 14.52 5.53 2.60
N TYR A 33 13.22 5.77 2.81
CA TYR A 33 12.15 5.02 2.16
C TYR A 33 10.93 5.90 1.92
N VAL A 34 10.07 5.46 1.00
CA VAL A 34 8.77 6.07 0.73
C VAL A 34 7.67 5.07 1.01
N VAL A 35 6.72 5.43 1.86
CA VAL A 35 5.49 4.66 2.07
C VAL A 35 4.49 5.14 1.01
N VAL A 36 3.91 4.20 0.28
CA VAL A 36 2.91 4.47 -0.75
C VAL A 36 1.61 3.79 -0.37
N ASP A 37 0.52 4.52 -0.46
CA ASP A 37 -0.85 4.05 -0.29
C ASP A 37 -1.65 4.37 -1.55
N ILE A 38 -2.49 3.42 -1.99
CA ILE A 38 -3.19 3.48 -3.28
C ILE A 38 -4.64 3.06 -3.09
N GLU A 39 -5.55 3.89 -3.56
CA GLU A 39 -6.96 3.53 -3.69
C GLU A 39 -7.30 3.24 -5.15
N THR A 40 -8.21 2.30 -5.37
CA THR A 40 -8.56 1.82 -6.70
C THR A 40 -10.06 1.64 -6.89
N THR A 41 -10.51 1.50 -8.14
CA THR A 41 -11.89 1.14 -8.49
C THR A 41 -12.28 -0.30 -8.12
N GLY A 42 -11.40 -1.06 -7.47
CA GLY A 42 -11.58 -2.47 -7.11
C GLY A 42 -10.26 -3.24 -6.95
N GLY A 43 -10.34 -4.51 -6.56
CA GLY A 43 -9.16 -5.34 -6.24
C GLY A 43 -8.55 -6.13 -7.40
N ASN A 44 -9.04 -5.98 -8.62
CA ASN A 44 -8.54 -6.74 -9.77
C ASN A 44 -7.45 -5.94 -10.52
N LYS A 45 -6.20 -6.39 -10.42
CA LYS A 45 -5.04 -5.73 -11.06
C LYS A 45 -5.13 -5.58 -12.59
N GLU A 46 -5.89 -6.42 -13.29
CA GLU A 46 -5.99 -6.38 -14.75
C GLU A 46 -7.00 -5.32 -15.20
N PHE A 47 -8.10 -5.18 -14.45
CA PHE A 47 -9.24 -4.38 -14.88
C PHE A 47 -9.41 -3.10 -14.09
N ASP A 48 -9.08 -3.06 -12.80
CA ASP A 48 -9.29 -1.87 -11.98
C ASP A 48 -8.25 -0.78 -12.23
N ARG A 49 -8.57 0.44 -11.80
CA ARG A 49 -7.77 1.64 -12.03
C ARG A 49 -7.58 2.40 -10.72
N ILE A 50 -6.50 3.17 -10.65
CA ILE A 50 -6.15 4.00 -9.50
C ILE A 50 -7.13 5.18 -9.40
N THR A 51 -7.60 5.47 -8.18
CA THR A 51 -8.41 6.65 -7.84
C THR A 51 -7.67 7.62 -6.93
N GLU A 52 -6.63 7.18 -6.22
CA GLU A 52 -5.77 8.02 -5.39
C GLU A 52 -4.36 7.42 -5.29
N VAL A 53 -3.36 8.30 -5.19
CA VAL A 53 -2.00 7.95 -4.80
C VAL A 53 -1.59 8.86 -3.65
N ALA A 54 -1.12 8.28 -2.54
CA ALA A 54 -0.54 9.00 -1.41
C ALA A 54 0.86 8.47 -1.10
N MET A 55 1.81 9.37 -0.86
CA MET A 55 3.23 9.05 -0.67
C MET A 55 3.81 9.83 0.51
N VAL A 56 4.56 9.14 1.37
CA VAL A 56 5.24 9.73 2.53
C VAL A 56 6.71 9.34 2.52
N LYS A 57 7.60 10.32 2.39
CA LYS A 57 9.05 10.12 2.40
C LYS A 57 9.56 10.19 3.84
N VAL A 58 10.31 9.16 4.23
CA VAL A 58 10.93 9.02 5.55
C VAL A 58 12.45 8.93 5.40
N VAL A 59 13.16 9.75 6.17
CA VAL A 59 14.63 9.78 6.21
C VAL A 59 15.04 9.85 7.68
N ASN A 60 15.98 9.00 8.12
CA ASN A 60 16.41 8.93 9.53
C ASN A 60 15.26 8.64 10.51
N GLY A 61 14.22 7.94 10.05
CA GLY A 61 13.01 7.66 10.83
C GLY A 61 12.03 8.84 10.96
N GLU A 62 12.32 9.98 10.33
CA GLU A 62 11.48 11.17 10.36
C GLU A 62 10.77 11.39 9.02
N VAL A 63 9.51 11.86 9.07
CA VAL A 63 8.77 12.22 7.86
C VAL A 63 9.28 13.54 7.32
N VAL A 64 9.89 13.52 6.14
CA VAL A 64 10.48 14.71 5.52
C VAL A 64 9.64 15.30 4.40
N ALA A 65 8.76 14.51 3.78
CA ALA A 65 7.85 15.00 2.75
C ALA A 65 6.58 14.14 2.67
N LYS A 66 5.50 14.76 2.19
CA LYS A 66 4.22 14.11 1.87
C LYS A 66 3.75 14.61 0.51
N TRP A 67 3.17 13.72 -0.28
CA TRP A 67 2.54 14.05 -1.55
C TRP A 67 1.27 13.21 -1.69
N GLN A 68 0.23 13.77 -2.28
CA GLN A 68 -1.01 13.05 -2.54
C GLN A 68 -1.72 13.64 -3.75
N SER A 69 -2.42 12.80 -4.50
CA SER A 69 -3.31 13.24 -5.56
C SER A 69 -4.47 12.26 -5.73
N LEU A 70 -5.67 12.80 -5.90
CA LEU A 70 -6.74 12.06 -6.55
C LEU A 70 -6.36 11.81 -8.01
N VAL A 71 -6.90 10.74 -8.58
CA VAL A 71 -6.63 10.32 -9.95
C VAL A 71 -7.95 10.05 -10.64
N ASN A 72 -8.15 10.61 -11.83
CA ASN A 72 -9.25 10.24 -12.68
C ASN A 72 -9.01 8.83 -13.24
N PRO A 73 -9.81 7.82 -12.84
CA PRO A 73 -9.59 6.45 -13.29
C PRO A 73 -10.08 6.22 -14.74
N MET A 74 -10.62 7.26 -15.39
CA MET A 74 -11.21 7.23 -16.74
C MET A 74 -12.32 6.19 -16.87
N ARG A 75 -13.03 5.93 -15.77
CA ARG A 75 -14.12 4.96 -15.67
C ARG A 75 -15.03 5.26 -14.48
N ARG A 76 -16.14 4.54 -14.40
CA ARG A 76 -17.04 4.58 -13.26
C ARG A 76 -16.44 3.89 -12.03
N ILE A 77 -16.53 4.53 -10.87
CA ILE A 77 -16.27 3.95 -9.55
C ILE A 77 -17.52 3.17 -9.10
N PRO A 78 -17.43 1.87 -8.79
CA PRO A 78 -18.54 1.11 -8.22
C PRO A 78 -18.95 1.67 -6.85
N GLN A 79 -20.25 1.70 -6.55
CA GLN A 79 -20.76 2.26 -5.30
C GLN A 79 -20.10 1.65 -4.05
N LYS A 80 -19.93 0.32 -4.04
CA LYS A 80 -19.26 -0.40 -2.93
C LYS A 80 -17.84 0.11 -2.66
N ILE A 81 -17.13 0.57 -3.70
CA ILE A 81 -15.79 1.12 -3.55
C ILE A 81 -15.86 2.52 -2.97
N THR A 82 -16.78 3.36 -3.44
CA THR A 82 -17.05 4.66 -2.81
C THR A 82 -17.44 4.53 -1.34
N GLU A 83 -18.21 3.52 -0.97
CA GLU A 83 -18.57 3.23 0.43
C GLU A 83 -17.35 2.78 1.26
N LEU A 84 -16.39 2.11 0.63
CA LEU A 84 -15.17 1.61 1.29
C LEU A 84 -14.12 2.71 1.48
N THR A 85 -13.88 3.51 0.45
CA THR A 85 -12.77 4.48 0.39
C THR A 85 -13.22 5.92 0.66
N GLY A 86 -14.52 6.22 0.54
CA GLY A 86 -15.05 7.57 0.59
C GLY A 86 -14.85 8.39 -0.71
N ILE A 87 -14.12 7.85 -1.70
CA ILE A 87 -13.82 8.55 -2.94
C ILE A 87 -15.03 8.45 -3.89
N THR A 88 -15.64 9.59 -4.17
CA THR A 88 -16.80 9.69 -5.05
C THR A 88 -16.39 9.92 -6.50
N GLN A 89 -17.29 9.59 -7.44
CA GLN A 89 -17.07 9.87 -8.86
C GLN A 89 -16.80 11.35 -9.12
N ALA A 90 -17.52 12.25 -8.44
CA ALA A 90 -17.38 13.69 -8.62
C ALA A 90 -16.00 14.22 -8.19
N MET A 91 -15.40 13.62 -7.15
CA MET A 91 -14.07 14.00 -6.67
C MET A 91 -12.97 13.72 -7.70
N VAL A 92 -13.13 12.64 -8.49
CA VAL A 92 -12.11 12.22 -9.46
C VAL A 92 -12.40 12.68 -10.89
N SER A 93 -13.58 13.23 -11.17
CA SER A 93 -14.00 13.61 -12.52
C SER A 93 -13.08 14.66 -13.15
N ASP A 94 -12.65 15.65 -12.36
CA ASP A 94 -11.75 16.73 -12.79
C ASP A 94 -10.31 16.55 -12.28
N ALA A 95 -10.03 15.40 -11.65
CA ALA A 95 -8.69 15.05 -11.20
C ALA A 95 -7.78 14.72 -12.41
N PRO A 96 -6.45 14.85 -12.27
CA PRO A 96 -5.53 14.43 -13.32
C PRO A 96 -5.61 12.92 -13.56
N SER A 97 -5.35 12.49 -14.78
CA SER A 97 -5.09 11.09 -15.09
C SER A 97 -3.77 10.62 -14.46
N PHE A 98 -3.60 9.31 -14.31
CA PHE A 98 -2.34 8.77 -13.78
C PHE A 98 -1.12 9.17 -14.62
N PHE A 99 -1.29 9.31 -15.93
CA PHE A 99 -0.23 9.73 -16.83
C PHE A 99 0.25 11.16 -16.53
N GLU A 100 -0.67 12.07 -16.20
CA GLU A 100 -0.35 13.47 -15.91
C GLU A 100 0.39 13.66 -14.58
N ILE A 101 0.28 12.71 -13.64
CA ILE A 101 1.00 12.73 -12.36
C ILE A 101 2.26 11.86 -12.34
N LEU A 102 2.56 11.14 -13.43
CA LEU A 102 3.64 10.15 -13.46
C LEU A 102 5.00 10.76 -13.10
N GLU A 103 5.32 11.92 -13.68
CA GLU A 103 6.57 12.63 -13.41
C GLU A 103 6.69 13.03 -11.94
N GLN A 104 5.59 13.49 -11.32
CA GLN A 104 5.58 13.88 -9.92
C GLN A 104 5.79 12.67 -9.00
N VAL A 105 5.15 11.54 -9.31
CA VAL A 105 5.31 10.27 -8.58
C VAL A 105 6.76 9.78 -8.69
N GLU A 106 7.35 9.82 -9.88
CA GLU A 106 8.73 9.40 -10.11
C GLU A 106 9.71 10.28 -9.33
N LEU A 107 9.60 11.60 -9.43
CA LEU A 107 10.43 12.55 -8.69
C LEU A 107 10.30 12.38 -7.17
N PHE A 108 9.08 12.14 -6.66
CA PHE A 108 8.88 11.93 -5.23
C PHE A 108 9.46 10.59 -4.75
N SER A 109 9.41 9.55 -5.60
CA SER A 109 9.92 8.21 -5.32
C SER A 109 11.45 8.13 -5.28
N GLN A 110 12.13 9.04 -5.98
CA GLN A 110 13.58 9.15 -5.93
C GLN A 110 14.03 9.64 -4.54
N GLY A 111 15.16 9.12 -4.06
CA GLY A 111 15.76 9.46 -2.76
C GLY A 111 16.15 10.92 -2.68
#